data_AF-A0A9P4NMU0-F1
#
_entry.id   AF-A0A9P4NMU0-F1
#
_cell.length_a   1.000
_cell.length_b   1.000
_cell.length_c   1.000
_cell.angle_alpha   90.00
_cell.angle_beta   90.00
_cell.angle_gamma   90.00
#
_symmetry.space_group_name_H-M   'P 1'
#
loop_
_entity.id
_entity.type
_entity.pdbx_description
1 polymer ?
#
loop_
_entity_poly.entity_id
_entity_poly.type
_entity_poly.pdbx_seq_one_letter_code
_entity_poly.pdbx_strand_id
1 'polypeptide(L)'
;MTPQNPALRLQVIKIYKELLFLVREYPLGYDYARPRLHKAFMSQAGVDDEEKIRSGIKRAEFVKKEIEALYYLKRYRALRQRYDKID
;
A
#
# COMPACT_ATOMS: atom_id res chain seq x y z
N MET A 1 -29.30 -9.83 4.39
CA MET A 1 -28.08 -9.53 3.61
C MET A 1 -28.08 -8.05 3.31
N THR A 2 -27.15 -7.30 3.90
CA THR A 2 -26.97 -5.87 3.59
C THR A 2 -26.54 -5.72 2.13
N PRO A 3 -27.12 -4.77 1.38
CA PRO A 3 -26.70 -4.56 -0.01
C PRO A 3 -25.23 -4.15 -0.05
N GLN A 4 -24.45 -4.85 -0.87
CA GLN A 4 -23.01 -4.62 -1.02
C GLN A 4 -22.77 -3.22 -1.60
N ASN A 5 -22.17 -2.32 -0.83
CA ASN A 5 -21.98 -0.93 -1.23
C ASN A 5 -20.97 -0.82 -2.40
N PRO A 6 -21.41 -0.48 -3.63
CA PRO A 6 -20.55 -0.49 -4.80
C PRO A 6 -19.43 0.56 -4.71
N ALA A 7 -19.64 1.66 -3.99
CA ALA A 7 -18.63 2.69 -3.80
C ALA A 7 -17.45 2.19 -2.95
N LEU A 8 -17.73 1.44 -1.88
CA LEU A 8 -16.66 0.86 -1.04
C LEU A 8 -15.84 -0.17 -1.81
N ARG A 9 -16.48 -1.00 -2.63
CA ARG A 9 -15.78 -1.95 -3.51
C ARG A 9 -14.81 -1.25 -4.45
N LEU A 10 -15.22 -0.14 -5.07
CA LEU A 10 -14.35 0.66 -5.94
C LEU A 10 -13.15 1.25 -5.18
N GLN A 11 -13.35 1.73 -3.96
CA GLN A 11 -12.28 2.26 -3.12
C GLN A 11 -11.25 1.18 -2.76
N VAL A 12 -11.70 -0.03 -2.39
CA VAL A 12 -10.81 -1.17 -2.11
C VAL A 12 -9.98 -1.53 -3.34
N ILE A 13 -10.61 -1.61 -4.52
CA ILE A 13 -9.91 -1.91 -5.78
C ILE A 13 -8.88 -0.82 -6.11
N LYS A 14 -9.24 0.45 -5.92
CA LYS A 14 -8.34 1.58 -6.17
C LYS A 14 -7.09 1.48 -5.29
N ILE A 15 -7.26 1.34 -3.97
CA ILE A 15 -6.11 1.31 -3.06
C ILE A 15 -5.24 0.07 -3.24
N TYR A 16 -5.84 -1.08 -3.58
CA TYR A 16 -5.09 -2.28 -3.95
C TYR A 16 -4.15 -2.03 -5.14
N LYS A 17 -4.66 -1.39 -6.21
CA LYS A 17 -3.87 -1.06 -7.40
C LYS A 17 -2.77 -0.03 -7.10
N GLU A 18 -3.08 0.98 -6.29
CA GLU A 18 -2.08 1.97 -5.85
C GLU A 18 -0.95 1.32 -5.05
N LEU A 19 -1.28 0.48 -4.07
CA LEU A 19 -0.28 -0.26 -3.30
C LEU A 19 0.54 -1.20 -4.19
N LEU A 20 -0.10 -1.88 -5.14
CA LEU A 20 0.58 -2.77 -6.09
C LEU A 20 1.60 -2.03 -6.97
N PHE A 21 1.31 -0.77 -7.32
CA PHE A 21 2.24 0.09 -8.03
C PHE A 21 3.43 0.50 -7.14
N LEU A 22 3.16 0.96 -5.92
CA LEU A 22 4.20 1.42 -4.99
C LEU A 22 5.17 0.31 -4.58
N VAL A 23 4.69 -0.92 -4.37
CA VAL A 23 5.55 -2.02 -3.94
C VAL A 23 6.51 -2.54 -5.03
N ARG A 24 6.45 -2.02 -6.26
CA ARG A 24 7.43 -2.34 -7.32
C ARG A 24 8.86 -1.97 -6.91
N GLU A 25 8.99 -0.88 -6.14
CA GLU A 25 10.27 -0.37 -5.65
C GLU A 25 10.57 -0.77 -4.20
N TYR A 26 9.80 -1.73 -3.66
CA TYR A 26 9.98 -2.18 -2.29
C TYR A 26 11.42 -2.69 -2.06
N PRO A 27 12.06 -2.41 -0.90
CA PRO A 27 13.48 -2.74 -0.70
C PRO A 27 13.84 -4.22 -0.90
N LEU A 28 12.92 -5.12 -0.60
CA LEU A 28 13.09 -6.58 -0.78
C LEU A 28 12.61 -7.09 -2.15
N GLY A 29 12.21 -6.19 -3.05
CA GLY A 29 11.75 -6.51 -4.40
C GLY A 29 10.24 -6.76 -4.53
N TYR A 30 9.76 -6.65 -5.78
CA TYR A 30 8.35 -6.81 -6.12
C TYR A 30 7.81 -8.22 -5.84
N ASP A 31 8.58 -9.26 -6.20
CA ASP A 31 8.18 -10.65 -5.99
C ASP A 31 8.07 -11.03 -4.51
N TYR A 32 8.78 -10.30 -3.64
CA TYR A 32 8.62 -10.44 -2.20
C TYR A 32 7.34 -9.75 -1.70
N ALA A 33 7.08 -8.51 -2.14
CA ALA A 33 6.01 -7.68 -1.59
C ALA A 33 4.63 -8.01 -2.16
N ARG A 34 4.53 -8.28 -3.47
CA ARG A 34 3.28 -8.58 -4.18
C ARG A 34 2.45 -9.71 -3.54
N PRO A 35 2.98 -10.93 -3.29
CA PRO A 35 2.18 -12.01 -2.72
C PRO A 35 1.72 -11.70 -1.29
N ARG A 36 2.50 -10.94 -0.52
CA ARG A 36 2.13 -10.50 0.84
C ARG A 36 0.99 -9.50 0.82
N LEU A 37 1.07 -8.51 -0.08
CA LEU A 37 -0.03 -7.56 -0.31
C LEU A 37 -1.31 -8.31 -0.70
N HIS A 38 -1.21 -9.20 -1.70
CA HIS A 38 -2.36 -9.97 -2.14
C HIS A 38 -2.96 -10.82 -1.02
N LYS A 39 -2.13 -11.54 -0.25
CA LYS A 39 -2.58 -12.33 0.90
C LYS A 39 -3.29 -11.48 1.95
N ALA A 40 -2.81 -10.28 2.24
CA ALA A 40 -3.44 -9.37 3.20
C ALA A 40 -4.86 -8.98 2.76
N PHE A 41 -5.04 -8.59 1.49
CA PHE A 41 -6.37 -8.27 0.94
C PHE A 41 -7.27 -9.51 0.89
N MET A 42 -6.74 -10.66 0.45
CA MET A 42 -7.52 -11.89 0.36
C MET A 42 -8.00 -12.41 1.71
N SER A 43 -7.23 -12.22 2.78
CA SER A 43 -7.64 -12.59 4.13
C SER A 43 -8.90 -11.86 4.62
N GLN A 44 -9.28 -10.76 3.97
CA GLN A 44 -10.44 -9.93 4.30
C GLN A 44 -11.54 -9.98 3.24
N ALA A 45 -11.45 -10.86 2.23
CA ALA A 45 -12.39 -10.86 1.11
C ALA A 45 -13.84 -11.25 1.48
N GLY A 46 -14.05 -11.91 2.62
CA GLY A 46 -15.37 -12.26 3.16
C GLY A 46 -15.96 -11.23 4.13
N VAL A 47 -15.37 -10.04 4.26
CA VAL A 47 -15.89 -9.00 5.15
C VAL A 47 -17.01 -8.24 4.44
N ASP A 48 -18.23 -8.35 4.98
CA ASP A 48 -19.44 -7.69 4.45
C ASP A 48 -19.92 -6.49 5.29
N ASP A 49 -19.26 -6.24 6.42
CA ASP A 49 -19.54 -5.11 7.33
C ASP A 49 -18.88 -3.82 6.80
N GLU A 50 -19.69 -2.80 6.50
CA GLU A 50 -19.21 -1.54 5.94
C GLU A 50 -18.19 -0.81 6.83
N GLU A 51 -18.40 -0.81 8.14
CA GLU A 51 -17.50 -0.13 9.08
C GLU A 51 -16.14 -0.83 9.14
N LYS A 52 -16.14 -2.16 9.07
CA LYS A 52 -14.90 -2.94 8.94
C LYS A 52 -14.19 -2.68 7.61
N ILE A 53 -14.93 -2.58 6.50
CA ILE A 53 -14.36 -2.24 5.20
C ILE A 53 -13.73 -0.84 5.23
N ARG A 54 -14.42 0.17 5.76
CA ARG A 54 -13.91 1.55 5.92
C ARG A 54 -12.64 1.58 6.77
N SER A 55 -12.64 0.84 7.88
CA SER A 55 -11.46 0.69 8.74
C SER A 55 -10.30 0.02 8.02
N GLY A 56 -10.58 -1.00 7.20
CA GLY A 56 -9.59 -1.66 6.35
C GLY A 56 -8.98 -0.73 5.30
N ILE A 57 -9.81 0.09 4.64
CA ILE A 57 -9.35 1.11 3.69
C ILE A 57 -8.43 2.13 4.39
N LYS A 58 -8.85 2.66 5.54
CA LYS A 58 -8.02 3.61 6.33
C LYS A 58 -6.68 3.01 6.73
N ARG A 59 -6.66 1.72 7.10
CA ARG A 59 -5.40 0.99 7.39
C ARG A 59 -4.52 0.87 6.14
N ALA A 60 -5.10 0.56 4.99
CA ALA A 60 -4.36 0.48 3.72
C ALA A 60 -3.78 1.85 3.31
N GLU A 61 -4.51 2.96 3.55
CA GLU A 61 -4.01 4.32 3.32
C GLU A 61 -2.83 4.68 4.22
N PHE A 62 -2.86 4.23 5.47
CA PHE A 62 -1.74 4.41 6.38
C PHE A 62 -0.48 3.68 5.86
N VAL A 63 -0.63 2.40 5.52
CA VAL A 63 0.47 1.58 4.96
C VAL A 63 1.01 2.18 3.66
N LYS A 64 0.14 2.74 2.81
CA LYS A 64 0.55 3.45 1.59
C LYS A 64 1.54 4.58 1.92
N LYS A 65 1.22 5.43 2.91
CA LYS A 65 2.08 6.54 3.34
C LYS A 65 3.42 6.05 3.90
N GLU A 66 3.44 4.92 4.61
CA GLU A 66 4.69 4.32 5.10
C GLU A 66 5.59 3.88 3.94
N ILE A 67 5.03 3.23 2.92
CA ILE A 67 5.78 2.81 1.73
C ILE A 67 6.31 4.02 0.96
N GLU A 68 5.51 5.07 0.79
CA GLU A 68 5.94 6.33 0.19
C GLU A 68 7.10 6.96 0.98
N ALA A 69 7.00 7.01 2.32
CA ALA A 69 8.07 7.51 3.17
C ALA A 69 9.37 6.71 3.02
N LEU A 70 9.29 5.39 2.94
CA LEU A 70 10.45 4.52 2.67
C LEU A 70 11.09 4.83 1.31
N TYR A 71 10.26 5.05 0.28
CA TYR A 71 10.73 5.45 -1.05
C TYR A 71 11.45 6.81 -1.00
N TYR A 72 10.86 7.84 -0.38
CA TYR A 72 11.50 9.15 -0.22
C TYR A 72 12.81 9.06 0.57
N LEU A 73 12.85 8.27 1.64
CA LEU A 73 14.07 8.07 2.44
C LEU A 73 15.20 7.44 1.62
N LYS A 74 14.90 6.44 0.79
CA LYS A 74 15.86 5.83 -0.13
C LYS A 74 16.43 6.86 -1.12
N ARG A 75 15.55 7.67 -1.73
CA ARG A 75 15.93 8.75 -2.66
C ARG A 75 16.80 9.81 -1.98
N TYR A 76 16.42 10.23 -0.78
CA TYR A 76 17.19 11.18 0.01
C TYR A 76 18.58 10.65 0.36
N ARG A 77 18.71 9.40 0.83
CA ARG A 77 20.01 8.78 1.11
C ARG A 77 20.92 8.74 -0.12
N ALA A 78 20.36 8.40 -1.29
CA ALA A 78 21.11 8.37 -2.55
C ALA A 78 21.56 9.78 -2.98
N LEU A 79 20.73 10.80 -2.81
CA LEU A 79 21.09 12.19 -3.08
C LEU A 79 22.21 12.65 -2.13
N ARG A 80 22.00 12.47 -0.82
CA ARG A 80 22.95 12.82 0.22
C ARG A 80 24.34 12.22 -0.04
N GLN A 81 24.41 10.93 -0.38
CA GLN A 81 25.68 10.26 -0.69
C GLN A 81 26.45 10.90 -1.86
N ARG A 82 25.73 11.46 -2.85
CA ARG A 82 26.33 12.06 -4.05
C ARG A 82 26.80 13.49 -3.82
N TYR A 83 26.09 14.25 -3.00
CA TYR A 83 26.32 15.70 -2.84
C TYR A 83 27.06 16.06 -1.53
N ASP A 84 26.88 15.32 -0.42
CA ASP A 84 27.60 15.58 0.85
C ASP A 84 29.10 15.19 0.77
N LYS A 85 29.55 14.54 -0.31
CA LYS A 85 30.96 14.21 -0.55
C LYS A 85 31.71 15.29 -1.34
N ILE A 86 31.05 16.39 -1.69
CA ILE A 86 31.65 17.53 -2.35
C ILE A 86 32.02 18.54 -1.27
N ASP A 87 33.12 18.25 -0.57
CA ASP A 87 33.94 19.18 0.21
C ASP A 87 35.41 18.79 -0.05
#